data_AF-F0BG09-F1
#
_entry.id   AF-F0BG09-F1
#
_cell.length_a   1.000
_cell.length_b   1.000
_cell.length_c   1.000
_cell.angle_alpha   90.00
_cell.angle_beta   90.00
_cell.angle_gamma   90.00
#
_symmetry.space_group_name_H-M   'P 1'
#
loop_
_entity.id
_entity.type
_entity.pdbx_description
1 polymer ?
#
loop_
_entity_poly.entity_id
_entity_poly.type
_entity_poly.pdbx_seq_one_letter_code
_entity_poly.pdbx_strand_id
1 'polypeptide(L)' 'PLAVGAVGLCALLLPGPRQSYTLAWLLLMFPVWIGAMAWPFAFRSAARAWLWLGGLTVLCYLALAAIKLLGWTELQA' A
#
# COMPACT_ATOMS: atom_id res chain seq x y z
N PRO A 1 -7.33 -0.85 4.41
CA PRO A 1 -5.99 -1.35 4.81
C PRO A 1 -5.05 -1.53 3.61
N LEU A 2 -5.48 -2.26 2.56
CA LEU A 2 -4.66 -2.49 1.36
C LEU A 2 -4.12 -1.21 0.72
N ALA A 3 -4.99 -0.24 0.44
CA ALA A 3 -4.58 1.01 -0.22
C ALA A 3 -3.57 1.82 0.60
N VAL A 4 -3.73 1.86 1.93
CA VAL A 4 -2.75 2.47 2.84
C VAL A 4 -1.42 1.72 2.79
N GLY A 5 -1.44 0.39 2.83
CA GLY A 5 -0.24 -0.45 2.73
C GLY A 5 0.49 -0.25 1.41
N ALA A 6 -0.24 -0.23 0.29
CA ALA A 6 0.32 -0.04 -1.04
C ALA A 6 0.91 1.37 -1.23
N VAL A 7 0.16 2.43 -0.93
CA VAL A 7 0.65 3.81 -1.06
C VAL A 7 1.78 4.10 -0.08
N GLY A 8 1.69 3.59 1.16
CA GLY A 8 2.75 3.72 2.15
C GLY A 8 4.05 3.04 1.71
N LEU A 9 3.97 1.83 1.15
CA LEU A 9 5.15 1.15 0.58
C LEU A 9 5.74 1.92 -0.58
N CYS A 10 4.92 2.43 -1.50
CA CYS A 10 5.39 3.26 -2.60
C CYS A 10 6.08 4.53 -2.09
N ALA A 11 5.48 5.22 -1.12
CA ALA A 11 6.04 6.44 -0.54
C ALA A 11 7.38 6.20 0.19
N LEU A 12 7.58 5.00 0.75
CA LEU A 12 8.83 4.61 1.42
C LEU A 12 9.92 4.16 0.44
N LEU A 13 9.55 3.44 -0.61
CA LEU A 13 10.50 2.80 -1.52
C LEU A 13 10.89 3.69 -2.71
N LEU A 14 10.02 4.62 -3.14
CA LEU A 14 10.36 5.52 -4.25
C LEU A 14 11.23 6.69 -3.77
N PRO A 15 12.33 6.99 -4.48
CA PRO A 15 13.20 8.11 -4.15
C PRO A 15 12.52 9.45 -4.45
N GLY A 16 12.72 10.45 -3.60
CA GLY A 16 12.31 11.84 -3.86
C GLY A 16 12.13 12.71 -2.62
N PRO A 17 11.95 14.04 -2.80
CA PRO A 17 11.69 14.96 -1.70
C PRO A 17 10.37 14.62 -0.97
N ARG A 18 10.49 13.99 0.20
CA ARG A 18 9.33 13.48 0.96
C ARG A 18 8.30 14.58 1.28
N GLN A 19 8.77 15.77 1.66
CA GLN A 19 7.91 16.90 2.02
C GLN A 19 7.06 17.40 0.84
N SER A 20 7.64 17.49 -0.36
CA SER A 20 6.93 17.97 -1.55
C SER A 20 5.94 16.94 -2.11
N TYR A 21 6.25 15.64 -1.98
CA TYR A 21 5.41 14.57 -2.53
C TYR A 21 4.36 14.03 -1.57
N THR A 22 4.37 14.44 -0.29
CA THR A 22 3.38 13.98 0.70
C THR A 22 1.94 14.25 0.23
N LEU A 23 1.67 15.45 -0.29
CA LEU A 23 0.32 15.77 -0.80
C LEU A 23 -0.06 14.90 -2.01
N ALA A 24 0.87 14.64 -2.93
CA ALA A 24 0.63 13.78 -4.09
C ALA A 24 0.29 12.35 -3.66
N TRP A 25 1.02 11.78 -2.68
CA TRP A 25 0.72 10.46 -2.14
C TRP A 25 -0.63 10.40 -1.42
N LEU A 26 -0.99 11.45 -0.67
CA LEU A 26 -2.31 11.57 -0.06
C LEU A 26 -3.43 11.61 -1.11
N LEU A 27 -3.22 12.31 -2.23
CA LEU A 27 -4.18 12.34 -3.32
C LEU A 27 -4.27 10.99 -4.04
N LEU A 28 -3.15 10.27 -4.22
CA LEU A 28 -3.10 8.93 -4.82
C LEU A 28 -3.78 7.85 -3.97
N MET A 29 -3.93 8.08 -2.66
CA MET A 29 -4.69 7.17 -1.81
C MET A 29 -6.14 7.01 -2.28
N PHE A 30 -6.79 8.08 -2.75
CA PHE A 30 -8.18 8.02 -3.22
C PHE A 30 -8.39 7.07 -4.41
N PRO A 31 -7.69 7.21 -5.56
CA PRO A 31 -7.87 6.30 -6.68
C PRO A 31 -7.43 4.87 -6.35
N VAL A 32 -6.38 4.68 -5.53
CA VAL A 32 -5.96 3.33 -5.11
C VAL A 32 -7.02 2.68 -4.22
N TRP A 33 -7.64 3.44 -3.32
CA TRP A 33 -8.72 2.94 -2.47
C TRP A 33 -9.98 2.60 -3.27
N ILE A 34 -10.37 3.46 -4.21
CA ILE A 34 -11.50 3.18 -5.13
C ILE A 34 -11.20 1.89 -5.91
N GLY A 35 -10.00 1.76 -6.48
CA GLY A 35 -9.57 0.57 -7.18
C GLY A 35 -9.68 -0.68 -6.30
N ALA A 36 -9.16 -0.62 -5.06
CA ALA A 36 -9.23 -1.72 -4.11
C ALA A 36 -10.66 -2.11 -3.72
N MET A 37 -11.58 -1.14 -3.63
CA MET A 37 -13.00 -1.39 -3.33
C MET A 37 -13.78 -1.93 -4.54
N ALA A 38 -13.40 -1.51 -5.75
CA ALA A 38 -14.00 -1.99 -6.99
C ALA A 38 -13.47 -3.37 -7.42
N TRP A 39 -12.21 -3.68 -7.09
CA TRP A 39 -11.50 -4.90 -7.49
C TRP A 39 -12.26 -6.21 -7.22
N PRO A 40 -12.96 -6.40 -6.08
CA PRO A 40 -13.72 -7.63 -5.80
C PRO A 40 -14.80 -7.93 -6.83
N PHE A 41 -15.40 -6.92 -7.44
CA PHE A 41 -16.46 -7.09 -8.43
C PHE A 41 -15.97 -7.70 -9.76
N ALA A 42 -14.65 -7.68 -10.00
CA ALA A 42 -14.06 -8.36 -11.16
C ALA A 42 -13.99 -9.89 -11.00
N PHE A 43 -14.21 -10.43 -9.80
CA PHE A 43 -14.09 -11.86 -9.53
C PHE A 43 -15.44 -12.57 -9.61
N ARG A 44 -15.45 -13.73 -10.28
CA ARG A 44 -16.62 -14.63 -10.31
C ARG A 44 -16.91 -15.35 -8.97
N SER A 45 -16.08 -15.16 -7.95
CA SER A 45 -16.18 -15.84 -6.65
C SER A 45 -15.77 -14.89 -5.54
N ALA A 46 -16.66 -14.73 -4.56
CA ALA A 46 -16.43 -13.91 -3.38
C ALA A 46 -15.24 -14.43 -2.56
N ALA A 47 -15.13 -15.75 -2.37
CA ALA A 47 -14.02 -16.34 -1.62
C ALA A 47 -12.66 -15.99 -2.23
N ARG A 48 -12.56 -16.06 -3.57
CA ARG A 48 -11.33 -15.70 -4.29
C ARG A 48 -11.03 -14.21 -4.17
N ALA A 49 -12.03 -13.33 -4.27
CA ALA A 49 -11.84 -11.89 -4.08
C ALA A 49 -11.31 -11.57 -2.68
N TRP A 50 -11.87 -12.21 -1.65
CA TRP A 50 -11.43 -12.05 -0.27
C TRP A 50 -10.01 -12.58 -0.03
N LEU A 51 -9.66 -13.73 -0.63
CA LEU A 51 -8.30 -14.25 -0.56
C LEU A 51 -7.28 -13.28 -1.17
N TRP A 52 -7.59 -12.68 -2.32
CA TRP A 52 -6.72 -11.67 -2.93
C TRP A 52 -6.63 -10.39 -2.10
N LEU A 53 -7.77 -9.83 -1.66
CA LEU A 53 -7.78 -8.62 -0.84
C LEU A 53 -7.03 -8.81 0.48
N GLY A 54 -7.31 -9.90 1.18
CA GLY A 54 -6.69 -10.25 2.44
C GLY A 54 -5.21 -10.58 2.27
N GLY A 55 -4.88 -11.43 1.29
CA GLY A 55 -3.50 -11.82 0.99
C GLY A 55 -2.62 -10.64 0.62
N LEU A 56 -3.10 -9.76 -0.26
CA LEU A 56 -2.36 -8.57 -0.67
C LEU A 56 -2.20 -7.59 0.50
N THR A 57 -3.21 -7.46 1.37
CA THR A 57 -3.11 -6.66 2.60
C THR A 57 -2.04 -7.22 3.52
N VAL A 58 -2.08 -8.51 3.84
CA VAL A 58 -1.08 -9.16 4.69
C VAL A 58 0.32 -8.98 4.11
N LEU A 59 0.48 -9.17 2.79
CA LEU A 59 1.75 -9.00 2.11
C LEU A 59 2.29 -7.56 2.24
N CYS A 60 1.44 -6.54 2.11
CA CYS A 60 1.86 -5.15 2.34
C CYS A 60 2.36 -4.93 3.77
N TYR A 61 1.64 -5.43 4.78
CA TYR A 61 2.05 -5.26 6.17
C TYR A 61 3.29 -6.07 6.53
N LEU A 62 3.47 -7.27 5.95
CA LEU A 62 4.71 -8.04 6.09
C LEU A 62 5.91 -7.31 5.48
N ALA A 63 5.74 -6.69 4.32
CA ALA A 63 6.78 -5.88 3.70
C ALA A 63 7.14 -4.66 4.59
N LEU A 64 6.13 -3.94 5.09
CA LEU A 64 6.36 -2.82 6.02
C LEU A 64 7.04 -3.27 7.32
N ALA A 65 6.64 -4.41 7.87
CA ALA A 65 7.27 -4.99 9.05
C ALA A 65 8.73 -5.38 8.77
N ALA A 66 9.02 -5.97 7.61
CA ALA A 66 10.38 -6.31 7.20
C ALA A 66 11.25 -5.06 7.04
N ILE A 67 10.75 -4.01 6.37
CA ILE A 67 11.45 -2.72 6.22
C ILE A 67 11.77 -2.13 7.60
N LYS A 68 10.82 -2.17 8.54
CA LYS A 68 11.02 -1.71 9.91
C LYS A 68 12.07 -2.55 10.65
N LEU A 69 12.02 -3.87 10.54
CA LEU A 69 12.98 -4.78 11.18
C LEU A 69 14.41 -4.61 10.63
N LEU A 70 14.53 -4.30 9.33
CA LEU A 70 15.81 -4.03 8.68
C LEU A 70 16.38 -2.64 8.99
N GLY A 71 15.66 -1.80 9.76
CA GLY A 71 16.09 -0.44 10.10
C GLY A 71 16.08 0.53 8.92
N TRP A 72 15.44 0.18 7.81
CA TRP A 72 15.36 1.01 6.60
C TRP A 72 14.45 2.23 6.76
N THR A 73 13.86 2.41 7.94
CA THR A 73 13.06 3.59 8.29
C THR A 73 13.91 4.76 8.80
N GLU A 74 15.16 4.53 9.20
CA GLU A 74 16.03 5.52 9.88
C GLU A 74 16.99 6.27 8.94
N LEU A 75 16.91 6.08 7.62
CA LEU A 75 17.89 6.69 6.71
C LEU A 75 17.42 8.04 6.12
N GLN A 76 18.12 9.07 6.63
CA GLN A 76 18.35 10.45 6.23
C GLN A 76 17.18 11.45 6.29
N ALA A 77 17.17 12.18 7.40
CA ALA A 77 16.71 13.56 7.51
C ALA A 77 17.37 14.47 6.45
#